data_AF-A0A9W4J7X9-F1
#
_entry.id   AF-A0A9W4J7X9-F1
#
_cell.length_a   1.000
_cell.length_b   1.000
_cell.length_c   1.000
_cell.angle_alpha   90.00
_cell.angle_beta   90.00
_cell.angle_gamma   90.00
#
_symmetry.space_group_name_H-M   'P 1'
#
loop_
_entity.id
_entity.type
_entity.pdbx_description
1 polymer ?
#
loop_
_entity_poly.entity_id
_entity_poly.type
_entity_poly.pdbx_seq_one_letter_code
_entity_poly.pdbx_strand_id
1 'polypeptide(L)'
;MNSQKIAQQSLRRLAVQQPFAMRSTMMRSPVAILGQNIQKSYRTEAVLTKESRYRQVTSSPNTEDPKQILVQQRLRRPVAPHLSIYKPQITWIGSSLHRITGCALSGTLYLWATAYLASPALGWHLESATMVASFGALPLAAKILFKSTLALPFTYHSINGIRHLVWDTGRALTNPAIIKTGWAVVGLSVASAVGLALI
;
A
#
# COMPACT_ATOMS: atom_id res chain seq x y z
N MET A 1 -13.83 28.76 -14.21
CA MET A 1 -13.05 27.60 -13.72
C MET A 1 -11.90 27.14 -14.63
N ASN A 2 -11.88 27.47 -15.93
CA ASN A 2 -10.82 27.02 -16.85
C ASN A 2 -9.57 27.92 -16.88
N SER A 3 -9.68 29.24 -16.66
CA SER A 3 -8.52 30.15 -16.69
C SER A 3 -7.53 29.94 -15.54
N GLN A 4 -8.02 29.54 -14.36
CA GLN A 4 -7.15 29.24 -13.21
C GLN A 4 -6.27 28.00 -13.47
N LYS A 5 -6.79 27.00 -14.19
CA LYS A 5 -6.03 25.80 -14.55
C LYS A 5 -4.95 26.11 -15.59
N ILE A 6 -5.23 27.02 -16.52
CA ILE A 6 -4.26 27.46 -17.54
C ILE A 6 -3.12 28.27 -16.89
N ALA A 7 -3.44 29.18 -15.97
CA ALA A 7 -2.44 29.95 -15.22
C ALA A 7 -1.55 29.06 -14.34
N GLN A 8 -2.12 28.03 -13.71
CA GLN A 8 -1.35 27.07 -12.91
C GLN A 8 -0.43 26.19 -13.78
N GLN A 9 -0.83 25.88 -15.01
CA GLN A 9 -0.02 25.12 -15.95
C GLN A 9 1.12 25.95 -16.56
N SER A 10 0.92 27.24 -16.81
CA SER A 10 1.98 28.14 -17.31
C SER A 10 3.05 28.41 -16.25
N LEU A 11 2.66 28.63 -14.98
CA LEU A 11 3.60 28.82 -13.87
C LEU A 11 4.46 27.58 -13.63
N ARG A 12 3.89 26.38 -13.74
CA ARG A 12 4.66 25.12 -13.64
C ARG A 12 5.66 24.95 -14.78
N ARG A 13 5.36 25.43 -15.99
CA ARG A 13 6.31 25.39 -17.11
C ARG A 13 7.46 26.38 -16.93
N LEU A 14 7.20 27.56 -16.39
CA LEU A 14 8.24 28.55 -16.07
C LEU A 14 9.20 28.05 -14.97
N ALA A 15 8.68 27.39 -13.93
CA ALA A 15 9.50 26.84 -12.84
C ALA A 15 10.42 25.69 -13.27
N VAL A 16 10.09 24.96 -14.33
CA VAL A 16 10.87 23.81 -14.83
C VAL A 16 11.95 24.24 -15.84
N GLN A 17 11.87 25.43 -16.43
CA GLN A 17 12.81 25.85 -17.49
C GLN A 17 14.16 26.41 -17.01
N GLN A 18 14.41 26.57 -15.70
CA GLN A 18 15.63 27.26 -15.24
C GLN A 18 16.38 26.56 -14.06
N PRO A 19 16.93 25.35 -14.22
CA PRO A 19 17.82 24.79 -13.21
C PRO A 19 19.28 25.31 -13.29
N PHE A 20 19.66 26.07 -14.33
CA PHE A 20 21.06 26.48 -14.55
C PHE A 20 21.31 28.00 -14.61
N ALA A 21 20.27 28.85 -14.59
CA ALA A 21 20.43 30.29 -14.82
C ALA A 21 20.58 31.14 -13.55
N MET A 22 20.58 30.53 -12.36
CA MET A 22 20.63 31.27 -11.08
C MET A 22 21.80 30.80 -10.21
N ARG A 23 23.03 30.89 -10.73
CA ARG A 23 24.26 30.73 -9.93
C ARG A 23 25.42 31.58 -10.46
N SER A 24 25.20 32.88 -10.68
CA SER A 24 26.30 33.82 -10.88
C SER A 24 25.93 35.26 -10.53
N THR A 25 25.49 35.51 -9.30
CA THR A 25 25.43 36.90 -8.81
C THR A 25 25.46 36.94 -7.29
N MET A 26 26.60 36.63 -6.70
CA MET A 26 26.92 37.05 -5.32
C MET A 26 28.44 36.99 -5.15
N MET A 27 29.09 38.14 -5.32
CA MET A 27 30.23 38.62 -4.53
C MET A 27 30.77 39.90 -5.20
N ARG A 28 30.33 41.05 -4.70
CA ARG A 28 31.00 42.33 -4.90
C ARG A 28 31.71 42.64 -3.59
N SER A 29 33.03 42.79 -3.63
CA SER A 29 33.86 43.41 -2.61
C SER A 29 34.67 44.52 -3.29
N PRO A 30 34.78 45.74 -2.74
CA PRO A 30 35.59 46.80 -3.31
C PRO A 30 36.93 46.90 -2.55
N VAL A 31 38.05 46.67 -3.23
CA VAL A 31 39.37 47.07 -2.73
C VAL A 31 40.24 47.56 -3.90
N ALA A 32 41.05 48.55 -3.58
CA ALA A 32 41.67 49.57 -4.41
C ALA A 32 43.06 49.23 -5.01
N ILE A 33 43.35 49.89 -6.14
CA ILE A 33 44.64 50.47 -6.62
C ILE A 33 45.79 49.55 -7.13
N LEU A 34 46.21 49.88 -8.37
CA LEU A 34 47.58 49.99 -8.93
C LEU A 34 48.00 48.97 -10.00
N GLY A 35 48.50 49.51 -11.13
CA GLY A 35 49.76 49.02 -11.70
C GLY A 35 49.72 48.25 -13.03
N GLN A 36 50.07 48.98 -14.09
CA GLN A 36 50.96 48.58 -15.20
C GLN A 36 50.50 47.57 -16.28
N ASN A 37 50.57 48.08 -17.52
CA ASN A 37 50.90 47.45 -18.80
C ASN A 37 51.20 45.95 -18.82
N ILE A 38 50.61 45.21 -19.78
CA ILE A 38 51.34 44.39 -20.77
C ILE A 38 50.36 43.91 -21.86
N GLN A 39 50.81 44.08 -23.11
CA GLN A 39 50.19 43.66 -24.36
C GLN A 39 49.79 42.17 -24.38
N LYS A 40 48.73 41.83 -25.13
CA LYS A 40 48.73 40.65 -26.03
C LYS A 40 47.50 40.60 -26.94
N SER A 41 47.77 40.89 -28.22
CA SER A 41 47.36 40.09 -29.38
C SER A 41 45.86 39.84 -29.59
N TYR A 42 45.23 40.68 -30.41
CA TYR A 42 43.98 40.36 -31.10
C TYR A 42 44.25 39.25 -32.12
N ARG A 43 43.95 38.01 -31.75
CA ARG A 43 43.88 36.90 -32.69
C ARG A 43 42.44 36.84 -33.22
N THR A 44 42.23 37.44 -34.39
CA THR A 44 41.06 37.21 -35.22
C THR A 44 41.04 35.75 -35.65
N GLU A 45 40.21 34.92 -35.04
CA GLU A 45 39.86 33.61 -35.61
C GLU A 45 38.35 33.37 -35.57
N ALA A 46 37.80 33.31 -36.79
CA ALA A 46 36.57 32.69 -37.24
C ALA A 46 35.30 32.87 -36.38
N VAL A 47 34.47 33.83 -36.80
CA VAL A 47 33.02 33.73 -36.65
C VAL A 47 32.56 32.50 -37.44
N LEU A 48 32.63 31.32 -36.82
CA LEU A 48 31.94 30.14 -37.33
C LEU A 48 30.46 30.42 -37.07
N THR A 49 29.77 30.88 -38.10
CA THR A 49 28.32 31.00 -38.14
C THR A 49 27.73 29.68 -37.67
N LYS A 50 27.28 29.67 -36.42
CA LYS A 50 26.49 28.58 -35.87
C LYS A 50 25.12 28.72 -36.52
N GLU A 51 25.04 28.27 -37.78
CA GLU A 51 23.81 28.01 -38.50
C GLU A 51 22.92 27.23 -37.55
N SER A 52 21.99 27.94 -36.91
CA SER A 52 20.92 27.35 -36.14
C SER A 52 20.04 26.67 -37.17
N ARG A 53 20.43 25.46 -37.57
CA ARG A 53 19.56 24.55 -38.31
C ARG A 53 18.35 24.32 -37.44
N TYR A 54 17.32 25.14 -37.64
CA TYR A 54 15.96 24.87 -37.23
C TYR A 54 15.64 23.54 -37.89
N ARG A 55 15.70 22.46 -37.10
CA ARG A 55 15.25 21.15 -37.54
C ARG A 55 13.76 21.33 -37.78
N GLN A 56 13.39 21.45 -39.05
CA GLN A 56 12.00 21.35 -39.49
C GLN A 56 11.53 19.99 -38.98
N VAL A 57 10.79 19.99 -37.88
CA VAL A 57 10.13 18.78 -37.38
C VAL A 57 9.01 18.55 -38.39
N THR A 58 9.27 17.71 -39.38
CA THR A 58 8.25 17.23 -40.31
C THR A 58 7.17 16.58 -39.45
N SER A 59 6.06 17.30 -39.25
CA SER A 59 4.86 16.74 -38.64
C SER A 59 4.34 15.68 -39.60
N SER A 60 4.60 14.41 -39.28
CA SER A 60 3.98 13.28 -39.96
C SER A 60 2.46 13.49 -40.02
N PRO A 61 1.78 13.23 -41.15
CA PRO A 61 0.37 13.55 -41.38
C PRO A 61 -0.59 12.55 -40.70
N ASN A 62 -0.11 11.79 -39.72
CA ASN A 62 -0.96 10.87 -38.97
C ASN A 62 -1.75 11.67 -37.93
N THR A 63 -3.05 11.83 -38.19
CA THR A 63 -4.10 12.36 -37.31
C THR A 63 -4.34 11.45 -36.09
N GLU A 64 -3.28 11.06 -35.39
CA GLU A 64 -3.34 10.32 -34.12
C GLU A 64 -3.29 11.38 -33.02
N ASP A 65 -4.30 11.42 -32.14
CA ASP A 65 -4.36 12.36 -31.03
C ASP A 65 -3.07 12.20 -30.19
N PRO A 66 -2.23 13.25 -30.02
CA PRO A 66 -0.98 13.18 -29.26
C PRO A 66 -1.15 12.60 -27.84
N LYS A 67 -2.36 12.63 -27.29
CA LYS A 67 -2.70 12.01 -26.00
C LYS A 67 -2.66 10.49 -26.03
N GLN A 68 -2.89 9.85 -27.17
CA GLN A 68 -2.87 8.39 -27.32
C GLN A 68 -1.50 7.83 -26.97
N ILE A 69 -0.40 8.52 -27.31
CA ILE A 69 0.96 8.13 -26.91
C ILE A 69 1.10 8.07 -25.39
N LEU A 70 0.58 9.07 -24.68
CA LEU A 70 0.63 9.10 -23.21
C LEU A 70 -0.24 8.01 -22.58
N VAL A 71 -1.37 7.66 -23.20
CA VAL A 71 -2.21 6.54 -22.77
C VAL A 71 -1.47 5.22 -22.95
N GLN A 72 -0.87 4.99 -24.12
CA GLN A 72 -0.07 3.80 -24.40
C GLN A 72 1.12 3.67 -23.44
N GLN A 73 1.78 4.78 -23.12
CA GLN A 73 2.84 4.80 -22.11
C GLN A 73 2.33 4.46 -20.71
N ARG A 74 1.12 4.90 -20.31
CA ARG A 74 0.56 4.55 -18.98
C ARG A 74 0.21 3.07 -18.87
N LEU A 75 -0.29 2.46 -19.96
CA LEU A 75 -0.61 1.03 -20.00
C LEU A 75 0.65 0.14 -19.87
N ARG A 76 1.81 0.62 -20.35
CA ARG A 76 3.09 -0.09 -20.29
C ARG A 76 3.89 0.14 -19.01
N ARG A 77 3.38 0.92 -18.05
CA ARG A 77 4.09 1.15 -16.78
C ARG A 77 3.98 -0.09 -15.90
N PRO A 78 5.10 -0.66 -15.43
CA PRO A 78 5.03 -1.75 -14.47
C PRO A 78 4.47 -1.25 -13.14
N VAL A 79 3.75 -2.12 -12.44
CA VAL A 79 3.36 -1.90 -11.05
C VAL A 79 4.56 -2.24 -10.18
N ALA A 80 4.95 -1.32 -9.29
CA ALA A 80 6.03 -1.58 -8.35
C ALA A 80 5.67 -2.78 -7.45
N PRO A 81 6.63 -3.67 -7.14
CA PRO A 81 6.38 -4.74 -6.17
C PRO A 81 6.04 -4.11 -4.80
N HIS A 82 5.16 -4.77 -4.06
CA HIS A 82 4.59 -4.24 -2.81
C HIS A 82 4.59 -5.35 -1.76
N LEU A 83 3.58 -6.23 -1.74
CA LEU A 83 3.49 -7.32 -0.76
C LEU A 83 4.67 -8.29 -0.82
N SER A 84 5.24 -8.51 -2.01
CA SER A 84 6.36 -9.44 -2.21
C SER A 84 7.69 -8.94 -1.63
N ILE A 85 7.84 -7.64 -1.39
CA ILE A 85 9.10 -7.04 -0.89
C ILE A 85 8.93 -6.31 0.45
N TYR A 86 7.69 -6.11 0.91
CA TYR A 86 7.44 -5.36 2.14
C TYR A 86 7.79 -6.19 3.37
N LYS A 87 8.47 -5.57 4.34
CA LYS A 87 8.86 -6.24 5.58
C LYS A 87 7.62 -6.71 6.37
N PRO A 88 7.55 -7.98 6.78
CA PRO A 88 6.50 -8.47 7.67
C PRO A 88 6.46 -7.70 9.01
N GLN A 89 5.28 -7.19 9.36
CA GLN A 89 5.04 -6.41 10.58
C GLN A 89 3.71 -6.84 11.22
N ILE A 90 3.65 -6.79 12.56
CA ILE A 90 2.44 -7.19 13.32
C ILE A 90 1.19 -6.39 12.93
N THR A 91 1.38 -5.17 12.43
CA THR A 91 0.30 -4.25 12.00
C THR A 91 -0.50 -4.84 10.84
N TRP A 92 0.14 -5.04 9.69
CA TRP A 92 -0.54 -5.50 8.48
C TRP A 92 -0.82 -7.01 8.53
N ILE A 93 0.06 -7.82 9.14
CA ILE A 93 -0.21 -9.25 9.34
C ILE A 93 -1.44 -9.43 10.22
N GLY A 94 -1.51 -8.71 11.34
CA GLY A 94 -2.67 -8.78 12.23
C GLY A 94 -3.95 -8.31 11.54
N SER A 95 -3.88 -7.23 10.74
CA SER A 95 -5.02 -6.80 9.94
C SER A 95 -5.47 -7.86 8.93
N SER A 96 -4.55 -8.55 8.25
CA SER A 96 -4.88 -9.62 7.31
C SER A 96 -5.50 -10.82 8.02
N LEU A 97 -4.95 -11.24 9.16
CA LEU A 97 -5.51 -12.31 9.98
C LEU A 97 -6.93 -11.98 10.46
N HIS A 98 -7.21 -10.72 10.82
CA HIS A 98 -8.55 -10.32 11.25
C HIS A 98 -9.58 -10.49 10.12
N ARG A 99 -9.20 -10.17 8.88
CA ARG A 99 -10.04 -10.40 7.69
C ARG A 99 -10.22 -11.88 7.41
N ILE A 100 -9.13 -12.65 7.41
CA ILE A 100 -9.17 -14.09 7.13
C ILE A 100 -10.04 -14.82 8.16
N THR A 101 -9.84 -14.54 9.45
CA THR A 101 -10.64 -15.14 10.53
C THR A 101 -12.10 -14.71 10.44
N GLY A 102 -12.39 -13.45 10.10
CA GLY A 102 -13.77 -12.98 9.89
C GLY A 102 -14.47 -13.70 8.75
N CYS A 103 -13.81 -13.85 7.60
CA CYS A 103 -14.31 -14.62 6.47
C CYS A 103 -14.48 -16.10 6.80
N ALA A 104 -13.52 -16.72 7.50
CA ALA A 104 -13.58 -18.12 7.88
C ALA A 104 -14.75 -18.40 8.84
N LEU A 105 -14.92 -17.58 9.88
CA LEU A 105 -16.02 -17.71 10.84
C LEU A 105 -17.38 -17.48 10.18
N SER A 106 -17.52 -16.39 9.41
CA SER A 106 -18.77 -16.08 8.70
C SER A 106 -19.09 -17.16 7.66
N GLY A 107 -18.09 -17.58 6.89
CA GLY A 107 -18.23 -18.64 5.89
C GLY A 107 -18.65 -19.97 6.50
N THR A 108 -18.05 -20.34 7.64
CA THR A 108 -18.41 -21.56 8.37
C THR A 108 -19.84 -21.48 8.91
N LEU A 109 -20.24 -20.33 9.45
CA LEU A 109 -21.61 -20.10 9.93
C LEU A 109 -22.64 -20.21 8.80
N TYR A 110 -22.41 -19.55 7.66
CA TYR A 110 -23.34 -19.62 6.53
C TYR A 110 -23.37 -21.02 5.89
N LEU A 111 -22.21 -21.68 5.78
CA LEU A 111 -22.14 -23.05 5.28
C LEU A 111 -22.92 -24.01 6.18
N TRP A 112 -22.73 -23.92 7.50
CA TRP A 112 -23.46 -24.76 8.45
C TRP A 112 -24.96 -24.46 8.43
N ALA A 113 -25.36 -23.19 8.45
CA ALA A 113 -26.78 -22.81 8.44
C ALA A 113 -27.50 -23.27 7.17
N THR A 114 -26.86 -23.14 6.00
CA THR A 114 -27.42 -23.61 4.74
C THR A 114 -27.46 -25.13 4.65
N ALA A 115 -26.42 -25.83 5.11
CA ALA A 115 -26.40 -27.29 5.19
C ALA A 115 -27.48 -27.82 6.15
N TYR A 116 -27.66 -27.17 7.30
CA TYR A 116 -28.71 -27.52 8.27
C TYR A 116 -30.11 -27.32 7.68
N LEU A 117 -30.35 -26.21 6.98
CA LEU A 117 -31.64 -25.97 6.30
C LEU A 117 -31.92 -26.99 5.20
N ALA A 118 -30.90 -27.38 4.43
CA ALA A 118 -31.04 -28.37 3.36
C ALA A 118 -31.12 -29.82 3.88
N SER A 119 -30.79 -30.06 5.15
CA SER A 119 -30.58 -31.39 5.71
C SER A 119 -31.81 -32.32 5.57
N PRO A 120 -33.06 -31.87 5.79
CA PRO A 120 -34.23 -32.75 5.66
C PRO A 120 -34.47 -33.20 4.22
N ALA A 121 -34.22 -32.31 3.25
CA ALA A 121 -34.40 -32.62 1.83
C ALA A 121 -33.34 -33.58 1.27
N LEU A 122 -32.13 -33.54 1.85
CA LEU A 122 -30.99 -34.37 1.44
C LEU A 122 -30.81 -35.63 2.29
N GLY A 123 -31.66 -35.82 3.31
CA GLY A 123 -31.54 -36.93 4.26
C GLY A 123 -30.30 -36.85 5.15
N TRP A 124 -29.74 -35.65 5.38
CA TRP A 124 -28.58 -35.45 6.26
C TRP A 124 -29.01 -35.30 7.72
N HIS A 125 -28.33 -36.03 8.61
CA HIS A 125 -28.55 -35.97 10.05
C HIS A 125 -27.62 -34.95 10.72
N LEU A 126 -28.00 -33.66 10.66
CA LEU A 126 -27.28 -32.55 11.28
C LEU A 126 -27.90 -32.10 12.62
N GLU A 127 -28.76 -32.92 13.21
CA GLU A 127 -29.38 -32.64 14.50
C GLU A 127 -28.36 -32.73 15.64
N SER A 128 -28.62 -32.00 16.72
CA SER A 128 -27.68 -31.87 17.85
C SER A 128 -27.28 -33.22 18.44
N ALA A 129 -28.21 -34.19 18.53
CA ALA A 129 -27.94 -35.52 19.05
C ALA A 129 -26.91 -36.27 18.20
N THR A 130 -27.09 -36.28 16.88
CA THR A 130 -26.14 -36.93 15.94
C THR A 130 -24.79 -36.23 15.99
N MET A 131 -24.76 -34.90 16.00
CA MET A 131 -23.51 -34.14 16.08
C MET A 131 -22.71 -34.44 17.37
N VAL A 132 -23.39 -34.48 18.53
CA VAL A 132 -22.74 -34.80 19.80
C VAL A 132 -22.20 -36.23 19.81
N ALA A 133 -22.98 -37.19 19.29
CA ALA A 133 -22.53 -38.58 19.18
C ALA A 133 -21.32 -38.72 18.24
N SER A 134 -21.38 -38.11 17.05
CA SER A 134 -20.27 -38.12 16.08
C SER A 134 -19.01 -37.47 16.64
N PHE A 135 -19.13 -36.32 17.31
CA PHE A 135 -17.99 -35.68 17.97
C PHE A 135 -17.47 -36.50 19.14
N GLY A 136 -18.37 -37.10 19.93
CA GLY A 136 -18.06 -37.96 21.07
C GLY A 136 -17.28 -39.21 20.69
N ALA A 137 -17.52 -39.77 19.50
CA ALA A 137 -16.82 -40.94 18.99
C ALA A 137 -15.37 -40.64 18.52
N LEU A 138 -15.00 -39.36 18.38
CA LEU A 138 -13.66 -39.00 17.92
C LEU A 138 -12.57 -39.33 18.97
N PRO A 139 -11.35 -39.71 18.52
CA PRO A 139 -10.18 -39.79 19.39
C PRO A 139 -9.90 -38.44 20.06
N LEU A 140 -9.29 -38.46 21.25
CA LEU A 140 -8.97 -37.24 22.02
C LEU A 140 -8.19 -36.22 21.19
N ALA A 141 -7.19 -36.67 20.42
CA ALA A 141 -6.40 -35.79 19.55
C ALA A 141 -7.26 -35.08 18.50
N ALA A 142 -8.22 -35.79 17.88
CA ALA A 142 -9.13 -35.22 16.90
C ALA A 142 -10.11 -34.22 17.55
N LYS A 143 -10.58 -34.48 18.76
CA LYS A 143 -11.43 -33.54 19.54
C LYS A 143 -10.69 -32.24 19.82
N ILE A 144 -9.45 -32.33 20.33
CA ILE A 144 -8.62 -31.17 20.62
C ILE A 144 -8.33 -30.37 19.35
N LEU A 145 -7.99 -31.04 18.25
CA LEU A 145 -7.73 -30.39 16.97
C LEU A 145 -8.97 -29.65 16.45
N PHE A 146 -10.14 -30.29 16.49
CA PHE A 146 -11.38 -29.70 16.04
C PHE A 146 -11.77 -28.48 16.88
N LYS A 147 -11.72 -28.62 18.22
CA LYS A 147 -11.95 -27.49 19.13
C LYS A 147 -10.98 -26.35 18.88
N SER A 148 -9.69 -26.65 18.73
CA SER A 148 -8.65 -25.63 18.49
C SER A 148 -8.85 -24.89 17.16
N THR A 149 -9.27 -25.61 16.12
CA THR A 149 -9.53 -25.06 14.78
C THR A 149 -10.65 -24.01 14.79
N LEU A 150 -11.65 -24.18 15.66
CA LEU A 150 -12.73 -23.22 15.82
C LEU A 150 -12.40 -22.14 16.87
N ALA A 151 -11.78 -22.53 17.97
CA ALA A 151 -11.50 -21.64 19.10
C ALA A 151 -10.49 -20.55 18.74
N LEU A 152 -9.40 -20.88 18.04
CA LEU A 152 -8.33 -19.93 17.72
C LEU A 152 -8.77 -18.79 16.79
N PRO A 153 -9.41 -19.03 15.64
CA PRO A 153 -9.91 -17.93 14.81
C PRO A 153 -10.99 -17.12 15.53
N PHE A 154 -11.85 -17.76 16.33
CA PHE A 154 -12.89 -17.08 17.11
C PHE A 154 -12.32 -16.13 18.17
N THR A 155 -11.40 -16.61 19.01
CA THR A 155 -10.78 -15.81 20.06
C THR A 155 -9.96 -14.67 19.46
N TYR A 156 -9.18 -14.96 18.41
CA TYR A 156 -8.41 -13.95 17.69
C TYR A 156 -9.29 -12.86 17.09
N HIS A 157 -10.33 -13.25 16.34
CA HIS A 157 -11.21 -12.28 15.69
C HIS A 157 -11.92 -11.40 16.72
N SER A 158 -12.41 -11.99 17.81
CA SER A 158 -13.13 -11.28 18.87
C SER A 158 -12.23 -10.31 19.62
N ILE A 159 -11.06 -10.76 20.09
CA ILE A 159 -10.13 -9.93 20.87
C ILE A 159 -9.50 -8.84 19.98
N ASN A 160 -9.13 -9.17 18.75
CA ASN A 160 -8.63 -8.19 17.80
C ASN A 160 -9.74 -7.20 17.39
N GLY A 161 -10.99 -7.66 17.28
CA GLY A 161 -12.16 -6.82 17.04
C GLY A 161 -12.34 -5.76 18.13
N ILE A 162 -12.21 -6.13 19.40
CA ILE A 162 -12.19 -5.16 20.52
C ILE A 162 -11.07 -4.14 20.34
N ARG A 163 -9.87 -4.55 19.94
CA ARG A 163 -8.77 -3.62 19.64
C ARG A 163 -9.16 -2.63 18.52
N HIS A 164 -9.81 -3.10 17.47
CA HIS A 164 -10.29 -2.24 16.39
C HIS A 164 -11.36 -1.25 16.86
N LEU A 165 -12.32 -1.68 17.67
CA LEU A 165 -13.31 -0.78 18.27
C LEU A 165 -12.65 0.29 19.15
N VAL A 166 -11.60 -0.05 19.90
CA VAL A 166 -10.80 0.94 20.64
C VAL A 166 -10.13 1.94 19.70
N TRP A 167 -9.57 1.48 18.57
CA TRP A 167 -8.99 2.37 17.56
C TRP A 167 -10.04 3.29 16.92
N ASP A 168 -11.26 2.81 16.70
CA ASP A 168 -12.36 3.61 16.14
C ASP A 168 -12.76 4.77 17.07
N THR A 169 -12.50 4.65 18.38
CA THR A 169 -12.65 5.78 19.33
C THR A 169 -11.49 6.79 19.31
N GLY A 170 -10.51 6.62 18.42
CA GLY A 170 -9.32 7.47 18.33
C GLY A 170 -8.24 7.17 19.37
N ARG A 171 -8.31 6.04 20.07
CA ARG A 171 -7.40 5.67 21.16
C ARG A 171 -6.33 4.66 20.71
N ALA A 172 -5.21 4.61 21.42
CA ALA A 172 -4.12 3.64 21.21
C ALA A 172 -3.51 3.61 19.79
N LEU A 173 -3.45 4.76 19.11
CA LEU A 173 -2.96 4.91 17.72
C LEU A 173 -1.46 5.26 17.61
N THR A 174 -0.71 5.26 18.70
CA THR A 174 0.75 5.48 18.64
C THR A 174 1.46 4.19 18.22
N ASN A 175 2.55 4.29 17.47
CA ASN A 175 3.37 3.14 17.06
C ASN A 175 3.69 2.16 18.22
N PRO A 176 4.18 2.60 19.40
CA PRO A 176 4.43 1.68 20.50
C PRO A 176 3.15 1.04 21.05
N ALA A 177 2.03 1.78 21.13
CA ALA A 177 0.77 1.22 21.59
C ALA A 177 0.23 0.16 20.62
N ILE A 178 0.29 0.42 19.31
CA ILE A 178 -0.13 -0.52 18.26
C ILE A 178 0.68 -1.83 18.34
N ILE A 179 2.01 -1.73 18.51
CA ILE A 179 2.86 -2.92 18.63
C ILE A 179 2.54 -3.71 19.90
N LYS A 180 2.43 -3.03 21.06
CA LYS A 180 2.11 -3.66 22.35
C LYS A 180 0.75 -4.36 22.31
N THR A 181 -0.28 -3.66 21.86
CA THR A 181 -1.64 -4.21 21.73
C THR A 181 -1.70 -5.31 20.68
N GLY A 182 -0.89 -5.22 19.62
CA GLY A 182 -0.69 -6.28 18.63
C GLY A 182 -0.29 -7.62 19.25
N TRP A 183 0.78 -7.61 20.04
CA TRP A 183 1.26 -8.81 20.72
C TRP A 183 0.35 -9.26 21.87
N ALA A 184 -0.29 -8.33 22.58
CA ALA A 184 -1.28 -8.65 23.60
C ALA A 184 -2.47 -9.43 23.02
N VAL A 185 -3.00 -9.01 21.86
CA VAL A 185 -4.05 -9.74 21.13
C VAL A 185 -3.59 -11.17 20.84
N VAL A 186 -2.39 -11.35 20.28
CA VAL A 186 -1.87 -12.68 19.94
C VAL A 186 -1.80 -13.59 21.18
N GLY A 187 -1.19 -13.10 22.27
CA GLY A 187 -1.05 -13.87 23.50
C GLY A 187 -2.41 -14.24 24.12
N LEU A 188 -3.31 -13.27 24.27
CA LEU A 188 -4.64 -13.50 24.83
C LEU A 188 -5.47 -14.46 23.99
N SER A 189 -5.35 -14.39 22.66
CA SER A 189 -6.09 -15.27 21.74
C SER A 189 -5.65 -16.72 21.86
N VAL A 190 -4.34 -16.96 21.91
CA VAL A 190 -3.78 -18.31 22.09
C VAL A 190 -4.15 -18.87 23.45
N ALA A 191 -3.96 -18.10 24.53
CA ALA A 191 -4.31 -18.55 25.88
C ALA A 191 -5.80 -18.89 26.00
N SER A 192 -6.69 -18.04 25.47
CA SER A 192 -8.13 -18.28 25.47
C SER A 192 -8.51 -19.49 24.62
N ALA A 193 -7.87 -19.67 23.46
CA ALA A 193 -8.14 -20.80 22.57
C ALA A 193 -7.72 -22.13 23.20
N VAL A 194 -6.56 -22.16 23.89
CA VAL A 194 -6.12 -23.34 24.65
C VAL A 194 -7.10 -23.65 25.77
N GLY A 195 -7.54 -22.63 26.52
CA GLY A 195 -8.59 -22.79 27.53
C GLY A 195 -9.84 -23.45 26.94
N LEU A 196 -10.39 -22.89 25.86
CA LEU A 196 -11.58 -23.43 25.19
C LEU A 196 -11.36 -24.82 24.58
N ALA A 197 -10.14 -25.17 24.17
CA ALA A 197 -9.84 -26.48 23.60
C ALA A 197 -9.80 -27.60 24.64
N LEU A 198 -9.45 -27.25 25.89
CA LEU A 198 -9.24 -28.21 26.98
C LEU A 198 -10.48 -28.47 27.85
N ILE A 199 -11.48 -27.58 27.82
CA ILE A 199 -12.79 -27.76 28.49
C ILE A 199 -13.72 -28.43 27.50
#